data_AF-A0AAW0ENH9-F1
#
_entry.id   AF-A0AAW0ENH9-F1
#
_cell.length_a   1.000
_cell.length_b   1.000
_cell.length_c   1.000
_cell.angle_alpha   90.00
_cell.angle_beta   90.00
_cell.angle_gamma   90.00
#
_symmetry.space_group_name_H-M   'P 1'
#
loop_
_entity.id
_entity.type
_entity.pdbx_description
1 polymer ?
#
loop_
_entity_poly.entity_id
_entity_poly.type
_entity_poly.pdbx_seq_one_letter_code
_entity_poly.pdbx_strand_id
1 'polypeptide(L)'
;MQDRLREIEGTLARAKERKNTILYKLSKRRQEEERLASLGVERLPTNPHDVDDVKVIKYVLFRLKQEIGDKTAQLRDPKLLSIDKDGEAVVRAKNDEVNKLLSRKAQWEARLSYLADESAAPRSRRKVFFGCAKELPEAITTRKRQRGEGEPRAVQAEAASSADEVSDADDEHGSAAEQAETELANTRDQDYIERVQWLGSSAADAELLRFEREAEAKMRPKADPAAARAGSSSLILSYWKDGKLTIPDEEHFKKQLVDGRKKALQERLSALRNKN
;
A
#
# COMPACT_ATOMS: atom_id res chain seq x y z
N MET A 1 6.25 -45.48 23.11
CA MET A 1 5.42 -46.63 22.70
C MET A 1 4.05 -46.64 23.36
N GLN A 2 3.93 -46.31 24.65
CA GLN A 2 2.64 -46.27 25.38
C GLN A 2 1.59 -45.34 24.74
N ASP A 3 1.97 -44.15 24.28
CA ASP A 3 1.01 -43.22 23.65
C ASP A 3 0.44 -43.74 22.33
N ARG A 4 1.23 -44.53 21.56
CA ARG A 4 0.77 -45.17 20.32
C ARG A 4 -0.22 -46.29 20.61
N LEU A 5 -0.03 -47.02 21.71
CA LEU A 5 -0.98 -48.05 22.15
C LEU A 5 -2.29 -47.42 22.62
N ARG A 6 -2.23 -46.35 23.43
CA ARG A 6 -3.41 -45.56 23.85
C ARG A 6 -4.17 -44.93 22.68
N GLU A 7 -3.45 -44.55 21.63
CA GLU A 7 -4.02 -44.05 20.38
C GLU A 7 -4.80 -45.13 19.62
N ILE A 8 -4.27 -46.35 19.53
CA ILE A 8 -4.94 -47.50 18.88
C ILE A 8 -6.13 -47.97 19.72
N GLU A 9 -6.00 -47.96 21.04
CA GLU A 9 -7.06 -48.34 22.00
C GLU A 9 -8.15 -47.25 22.17
N GLY A 10 -7.93 -46.04 21.63
CA GLY A 10 -8.88 -44.92 21.75
C GLY A 10 -9.02 -44.31 23.15
N THR A 11 -8.09 -44.61 24.07
CA THR A 11 -8.17 -44.26 25.49
C THR A 11 -7.67 -42.83 25.82
N LEU A 12 -7.34 -42.03 24.80
CA LEU A 12 -6.90 -40.65 24.97
C LEU A 12 -8.06 -39.74 25.44
N ALA A 13 -8.01 -39.35 26.71
CA ALA A 13 -9.08 -38.60 27.37
C ALA A 13 -9.18 -37.14 26.90
N ARG A 14 -8.05 -36.47 26.65
CA ARG A 14 -8.03 -35.02 26.33
C ARG A 14 -8.04 -34.76 24.83
N ALA A 15 -8.82 -33.75 24.41
CA ALA A 15 -8.92 -33.36 22.99
C ALA A 15 -7.57 -32.92 22.38
N LYS A 16 -6.69 -32.28 23.17
CA LYS A 16 -5.35 -31.87 22.70
C LYS A 16 -4.47 -33.08 22.39
N GLU A 17 -4.58 -34.14 23.18
CA GLU A 17 -3.85 -35.40 22.98
C GLU A 17 -4.41 -36.13 21.75
N ARG A 18 -5.73 -36.24 21.64
CA ARG A 18 -6.40 -36.84 20.46
C ARG A 18 -6.00 -36.15 19.15
N LYS A 19 -5.90 -34.82 19.12
CA LYS A 19 -5.48 -34.06 17.93
C LYS A 19 -3.98 -34.20 17.59
N ASN A 20 -3.17 -34.67 18.54
CA ASN A 20 -1.72 -34.85 18.35
C ASN A 20 -1.32 -36.27 17.93
N THR A 21 -2.28 -37.18 17.88
CA THR A 21 -2.13 -38.57 17.42
C THR A 21 -1.65 -38.65 15.97
N ILE A 22 -0.93 -39.72 15.63
CA ILE A 22 -0.44 -39.96 14.27
C ILE A 22 -1.63 -40.24 13.34
N LEU A 23 -2.60 -41.02 13.77
CA LEU A 23 -3.84 -41.36 13.07
C LEU A 23 -4.64 -40.10 12.74
N TYR A 24 -4.82 -39.17 13.68
CA TYR A 24 -5.50 -37.90 13.40
C TYR A 24 -4.71 -37.02 12.43
N LYS A 25 -3.39 -36.95 12.58
CA LYS A 25 -2.53 -36.19 11.65
C LYS A 25 -2.59 -36.76 10.24
N LEU A 26 -2.55 -38.09 10.10
CA LEU A 26 -2.66 -38.79 8.82
C LEU A 26 -4.05 -38.60 8.21
N SER A 27 -5.13 -38.75 8.99
CA SER A 27 -6.48 -38.56 8.46
C SER A 27 -6.71 -37.11 8.01
N LYS A 28 -6.23 -36.13 8.78
CA LYS A 28 -6.28 -34.72 8.40
C LYS A 28 -5.46 -34.45 7.14
N ARG A 29 -4.26 -35.01 7.04
CA ARG A 29 -3.41 -34.88 5.84
C ARG A 29 -4.08 -35.48 4.61
N ARG A 30 -4.67 -36.67 4.75
CA ARG A 30 -5.39 -37.36 3.67
C ARG A 30 -6.60 -36.55 3.18
N GLN A 31 -7.36 -35.95 4.10
CA GLN A 31 -8.46 -35.04 3.75
C GLN A 31 -7.98 -33.78 3.01
N GLU A 32 -6.81 -33.25 3.37
CA GLU A 32 -6.21 -32.12 2.65
C GLU A 32 -5.73 -32.54 1.25
N GLU A 33 -5.09 -33.70 1.14
CA GLU A 33 -4.66 -34.29 -0.14
C GLU A 33 -5.85 -34.60 -1.06
N GLU A 34 -6.94 -35.17 -0.54
CA GLU A 34 -8.17 -35.43 -1.32
C GLU A 34 -8.81 -34.14 -1.84
N ARG A 35 -8.79 -33.06 -1.03
CA ARG A 35 -9.27 -31.74 -1.45
C ARG A 35 -8.36 -31.06 -2.48
N LEU A 36 -7.06 -31.31 -2.41
CA LEU A 36 -6.11 -30.81 -3.40
C LEU A 36 -6.20 -31.62 -4.70
N ALA A 37 -6.39 -32.94 -4.58
CA ALA A 37 -6.61 -33.84 -5.71
C ALA A 37 -7.90 -33.52 -6.47
N SER A 38 -8.99 -33.11 -5.78
CA SER A 38 -10.21 -32.65 -6.45
C SER A 38 -10.03 -31.35 -7.25
N LEU A 39 -8.98 -30.58 -6.93
CA LEU A 39 -8.54 -29.41 -7.68
C LEU A 39 -7.44 -29.75 -8.71
N GLY A 40 -6.97 -31.00 -8.77
CA GLY A 40 -5.92 -31.44 -9.68
C GLY A 40 -4.50 -30.98 -9.30
N VAL A 41 -4.27 -30.60 -8.04
CA VAL A 41 -3.00 -30.04 -7.59
C VAL A 41 -2.44 -30.88 -6.43
N GLU A 42 -1.12 -31.10 -6.37
CA GLU A 42 -0.50 -31.85 -5.26
C GLU A 42 -0.22 -30.99 -4.02
N ARG A 43 0.08 -29.71 -4.21
CA ARG A 43 0.42 -28.75 -3.15
C ARG A 43 -0.08 -27.35 -3.52
N LEU A 44 -0.46 -26.55 -2.52
CA LEU A 44 -0.87 -25.17 -2.78
C LEU A 44 0.24 -24.41 -3.55
N PRO A 45 -0.07 -23.85 -4.73
CA PRO A 45 0.90 -23.09 -5.49
C PRO A 45 1.35 -21.86 -4.71
N THR A 46 2.65 -21.54 -4.82
CA THR A 46 3.21 -20.37 -4.12
C THR A 46 3.14 -19.11 -4.97
N ASN A 47 3.32 -19.25 -6.28
CA ASN A 47 3.31 -18.15 -7.23
C ASN A 47 1.92 -18.03 -7.90
N PRO A 48 1.34 -16.82 -7.95
CA PRO A 48 0.08 -16.59 -8.64
C PRO A 48 0.14 -16.75 -10.16
N HIS A 49 1.29 -16.49 -10.79
CA HIS A 49 1.42 -16.49 -12.25
C HIS A 49 1.43 -17.89 -12.86
N ASP A 50 1.75 -18.92 -12.07
CA ASP A 50 1.87 -20.31 -12.53
C ASP A 50 0.51 -21.02 -12.56
N VAL A 51 -0.57 -20.33 -12.21
CA VAL A 51 -1.92 -20.90 -12.05
C VAL A 51 -2.92 -20.16 -12.92
N ASP A 52 -3.58 -20.92 -13.79
CA ASP A 52 -4.66 -20.46 -14.67
C ASP A 52 -6.04 -20.95 -14.21
N ASP A 53 -6.09 -22.00 -13.38
CA ASP A 53 -7.37 -22.49 -12.85
C ASP A 53 -7.93 -21.57 -11.75
N VAL A 54 -9.07 -20.97 -12.06
CA VAL A 54 -9.86 -20.11 -11.17
C VAL A 54 -10.24 -20.83 -9.87
N LYS A 55 -10.52 -22.14 -9.89
CA LYS A 55 -10.91 -22.90 -8.70
C LYS A 55 -9.75 -23.02 -7.72
N VAL A 56 -8.55 -23.27 -8.23
CA VAL A 56 -7.31 -23.31 -7.43
C VAL A 56 -7.04 -21.94 -6.81
N ILE A 57 -7.13 -20.86 -7.59
CA ILE A 57 -6.93 -19.49 -7.10
C ILE A 57 -7.94 -19.15 -5.99
N LYS A 58 -9.22 -19.46 -6.18
CA LYS A 58 -10.27 -19.26 -5.15
C LYS A 58 -9.97 -20.03 -3.87
N TYR A 59 -9.47 -21.26 -3.97
CA TYR A 59 -9.09 -22.06 -2.82
C TYR A 59 -7.86 -21.50 -2.08
N VAL A 60 -6.83 -21.06 -2.81
CA VAL A 60 -5.66 -20.38 -2.23
C VAL A 60 -6.08 -19.10 -1.50
N LEU A 61 -6.96 -18.29 -2.10
CA LEU A 61 -7.52 -17.09 -1.48
C LEU A 61 -8.32 -17.40 -0.21
N PHE A 62 -9.10 -18.49 -0.22
CA PHE A 62 -9.83 -18.95 0.97
C PHE A 62 -8.87 -19.28 2.12
N ARG A 63 -7.81 -20.07 1.85
CA ARG A 63 -6.78 -20.41 2.85
C ARG A 63 -6.06 -19.17 3.38
N LEU A 64 -5.67 -18.24 2.51
CA LEU A 64 -5.03 -16.99 2.94
C LEU A 64 -5.95 -16.13 3.80
N LYS A 65 -7.24 -16.01 3.44
CA LYS A 65 -8.23 -15.27 4.25
C LYS A 65 -8.40 -15.89 5.64
N GLN A 66 -8.44 -17.23 5.72
CA GLN A 66 -8.50 -17.95 6.99
C GLN A 66 -7.27 -17.66 7.86
N GLU A 67 -6.06 -17.78 7.30
CA GLU A 67 -4.81 -17.55 8.02
C GLU A 67 -4.65 -16.09 8.49
N ILE A 68 -5.06 -15.12 7.65
CA ILE A 68 -5.13 -13.70 8.03
C ILE A 68 -6.09 -13.52 9.20
N GLY A 69 -7.27 -14.14 9.14
CA GLY A 69 -8.27 -14.09 10.21
C GLY A 69 -7.72 -14.60 11.54
N ASP A 70 -7.13 -15.80 11.53
CA ASP A 70 -6.57 -16.45 12.73
C ASP A 70 -5.46 -15.61 13.37
N LYS A 71 -4.51 -15.10 12.57
CA LYS A 71 -3.41 -14.27 13.08
C LYS A 71 -3.88 -12.88 13.53
N THR A 72 -4.89 -12.32 12.86
CA THR A 72 -5.48 -11.04 13.27
C THR A 72 -6.25 -11.17 14.58
N ALA A 73 -6.96 -12.28 14.79
CA ALA A 73 -7.63 -12.57 16.05
C ALA A 73 -6.61 -12.67 17.21
N GLN A 74 -5.51 -13.39 17.00
CA GLN A 74 -4.42 -13.46 17.99
C GLN A 74 -3.85 -12.07 18.35
N LEU A 75 -3.69 -11.18 17.37
CA LEU A 75 -3.20 -9.81 17.61
C LEU A 75 -4.21 -8.91 18.34
N ARG A 76 -5.51 -9.20 18.22
CA ARG A 76 -6.59 -8.45 18.87
C ARG A 76 -6.81 -8.89 20.31
N ASP A 77 -6.52 -10.13 20.64
CA ASP A 77 -6.76 -10.71 21.96
C ASP A 77 -5.56 -10.48 22.89
N PRO A 78 -5.63 -9.53 23.86
CA PRO A 78 -4.52 -9.24 24.78
C PRO A 78 -4.19 -10.40 25.73
N LYS A 79 -5.08 -11.40 25.81
CA LYS A 79 -4.84 -12.64 26.55
C LYS A 79 -3.89 -13.57 25.82
N LEU A 80 -3.90 -13.54 24.48
CA LEU A 80 -3.09 -14.41 23.62
C LEU A 80 -1.78 -13.73 23.20
N LEU A 81 -1.81 -12.43 22.97
CA LEU A 81 -0.63 -11.64 22.64
C LEU A 81 -0.75 -10.23 23.21
N SER A 82 0.23 -9.78 23.97
CA SER A 82 0.27 -8.42 24.51
C SER A 82 1.69 -7.85 24.51
N ILE A 83 1.80 -6.53 24.46
CA ILE A 83 3.09 -5.84 24.53
C ILE A 83 3.75 -6.13 25.90
N ASP A 84 2.98 -6.11 26.98
CA ASP A 84 3.51 -6.28 28.34
C ASP A 84 4.02 -7.70 28.61
N LYS A 85 3.38 -8.73 28.03
CA LYS A 85 3.78 -10.15 28.26
C LYS A 85 4.80 -10.64 27.25
N ASP A 86 4.59 -10.36 25.97
CA ASP A 86 5.36 -10.95 24.87
C ASP A 86 6.39 -9.99 24.27
N GLY A 87 6.28 -8.70 24.58
CA GLY A 87 7.16 -7.65 24.10
C GLY A 87 6.76 -7.08 22.74
N GLU A 88 7.10 -5.81 22.52
CA GLU A 88 6.82 -5.09 21.27
C GLU A 88 7.42 -5.77 20.04
N ALA A 89 8.60 -6.38 20.17
CA ALA A 89 9.29 -7.04 19.06
C ALA A 89 8.47 -8.21 18.49
N VAL A 90 7.84 -8.99 19.37
CA VAL A 90 6.99 -10.13 18.98
C VAL A 90 5.71 -9.63 18.33
N VAL A 91 5.07 -8.61 18.91
CA VAL A 91 3.87 -7.97 18.34
C VAL A 91 4.16 -7.40 16.94
N ARG A 92 5.32 -6.75 16.76
CA ARG A 92 5.77 -6.22 15.46
C ARG A 92 5.99 -7.35 14.45
N ALA A 93 6.70 -8.41 14.82
CA ALA A 93 6.94 -9.55 13.95
C ALA A 93 5.63 -10.22 13.50
N LYS A 94 4.67 -10.37 14.42
CA LYS A 94 3.33 -10.91 14.12
C LYS A 94 2.53 -10.00 13.20
N ASN A 95 2.58 -8.69 13.42
CA ASN A 95 1.94 -7.74 12.53
C ASN A 95 2.57 -7.74 11.12
N ASP A 96 3.89 -7.90 11.03
CA ASP A 96 4.60 -8.02 9.75
C ASP A 96 4.21 -9.30 9.00
N GLU A 97 4.03 -10.40 9.73
CA GLU A 97 3.53 -11.67 9.19
C GLU A 97 2.14 -11.50 8.56
N VAL A 98 1.22 -10.79 9.24
CA VAL A 98 -0.11 -10.48 8.67
C VAL A 98 -0.01 -9.59 7.44
N ASN A 99 0.86 -8.57 7.45
CA ASN A 99 1.06 -7.69 6.28
C ASN A 99 1.65 -8.44 5.08
N LYS A 100 2.55 -9.42 5.31
CA LYS A 100 3.05 -10.31 4.26
C LYS A 100 1.92 -11.15 3.66
N LEU A 101 1.02 -11.69 4.49
CA LEU A 101 -0.15 -12.44 4.02
C LEU A 101 -1.13 -11.55 3.24
N LEU A 102 -1.38 -10.32 3.69
CA LEU A 102 -2.22 -9.35 2.96
C LEU A 102 -1.63 -9.01 1.59
N SER A 103 -0.31 -8.85 1.51
CA SER A 103 0.40 -8.60 0.26
C SER A 103 0.26 -9.78 -0.70
N ARG A 104 0.46 -11.01 -0.20
CA ARG A 104 0.25 -12.24 -0.98
C ARG A 104 -1.20 -12.38 -1.44
N LYS A 105 -2.17 -12.15 -0.55
CA LYS A 105 -3.60 -12.13 -0.90
C LYS A 105 -3.88 -11.14 -2.04
N ALA A 106 -3.33 -9.93 -1.98
CA ALA A 106 -3.52 -8.94 -3.04
C ALA A 106 -2.95 -9.41 -4.39
N GLN A 107 -1.81 -10.12 -4.39
CA GLN A 107 -1.25 -10.70 -5.63
C GLN A 107 -2.17 -11.76 -6.23
N TRP A 108 -2.74 -12.64 -5.40
CA TRP A 108 -3.72 -13.65 -5.85
C TRP A 108 -5.04 -13.04 -6.31
N GLU A 109 -5.52 -11.98 -5.66
CA GLU A 109 -6.72 -11.25 -6.11
C GLU A 109 -6.47 -10.53 -7.45
N ALA A 110 -5.28 -9.94 -7.64
CA ALA A 110 -4.90 -9.35 -8.92
C ALA A 110 -4.84 -10.39 -10.04
N ARG A 111 -4.32 -11.61 -9.76
CA ARG A 111 -4.35 -12.72 -10.73
C ARG A 111 -5.78 -13.13 -11.08
N LEU A 112 -6.66 -13.22 -10.08
CA LEU A 112 -8.05 -13.56 -10.30
C LEU A 112 -8.76 -12.52 -11.17
N SER A 113 -8.56 -11.23 -10.88
CA SER A 113 -9.11 -10.14 -11.71
C SER A 113 -8.55 -10.17 -13.13
N TYR A 114 -7.26 -10.45 -13.30
CA TYR A 114 -6.65 -10.62 -14.62
C TYR A 114 -7.30 -11.75 -15.43
N LEU A 115 -7.58 -12.90 -14.80
CA LEU A 115 -8.26 -14.02 -15.49
C LEU A 115 -9.76 -13.76 -15.74
N ALA A 116 -10.36 -12.80 -15.04
CA ALA A 116 -11.75 -12.39 -15.22
C ALA A 116 -11.90 -11.20 -16.18
N ASP A 117 -10.80 -10.71 -16.78
CA ASP A 117 -10.73 -9.47 -17.56
C ASP A 117 -11.27 -8.23 -16.81
N GLU A 118 -11.18 -8.25 -15.48
CA GLU A 118 -11.57 -7.15 -14.60
C GLU A 118 -10.36 -6.27 -14.26
N SER A 119 -10.55 -4.95 -14.27
CA SER A 119 -9.52 -4.03 -13.81
C SER A 119 -9.29 -4.19 -12.30
N ALA A 120 -8.12 -4.69 -11.92
CA ALA A 120 -7.74 -4.81 -10.51
C ALA A 120 -7.61 -3.41 -9.88
N ALA A 121 -8.42 -3.12 -8.86
CA ALA A 121 -8.38 -1.84 -8.17
C ALA A 121 -6.98 -1.56 -7.57
N PRO A 122 -6.42 -0.36 -7.76
CA PRO A 122 -5.12 0.00 -7.19
C PRO A 122 -5.21 0.00 -5.67
N ARG A 123 -4.43 -0.87 -5.02
CA ARG A 123 -4.35 -0.94 -3.55
C ARG A 123 -3.19 -0.13 -3.01
N SER A 124 -3.45 0.63 -1.94
CA SER A 124 -2.40 1.32 -1.20
C SER A 124 -1.46 0.30 -0.56
N ARG A 125 -0.14 0.49 -0.74
CA ARG A 125 0.91 -0.36 -0.15
C ARG A 125 1.20 0.00 1.32
N ARG A 126 0.27 0.68 2.00
CA ARG A 126 0.45 1.15 3.37
C ARG A 126 0.34 -0.04 4.33
N LYS A 127 1.28 -0.14 5.27
CA LYS A 127 1.28 -1.16 6.32
C LYS A 127 0.05 -0.97 7.23
N VAL A 128 -0.64 -2.06 7.53
CA VAL A 128 -1.80 -2.06 8.42
C VAL A 128 -1.37 -2.58 9.80
N PHE A 129 -1.87 -1.97 10.86
CA PHE A 129 -1.59 -2.36 12.24
C PHE A 129 -2.85 -2.89 12.93
N PHE A 130 -2.76 -4.07 13.54
CA PHE A 130 -3.89 -4.77 14.15
C PHE A 130 -3.74 -4.91 15.66
N GLY A 131 -4.86 -4.75 16.40
CA GLY A 131 -4.91 -4.96 17.85
C GLY A 131 -3.80 -4.21 18.59
N CYS A 132 -3.05 -4.93 19.42
CA CYS A 132 -1.93 -4.38 20.19
C CYS A 132 -0.86 -3.71 19.32
N ALA A 133 -0.69 -4.11 18.05
CA ALA A 133 0.26 -3.46 17.15
C ALA A 133 -0.14 -2.01 16.78
N LYS A 134 -1.38 -1.60 17.06
CA LYS A 134 -1.84 -0.21 16.87
C LYS A 134 -1.23 0.77 17.88
N GLU A 135 -0.72 0.26 19.00
CA GLU A 135 -0.11 1.06 20.06
C GLU A 135 1.38 1.32 19.81
N LEU A 136 1.97 0.63 18.82
CA LEU A 136 3.35 0.85 18.42
C LEU A 136 3.57 2.29 17.89
N PRO A 137 4.73 2.90 18.15
CA PRO A 137 5.05 4.26 17.66
C PRO A 137 4.90 4.43 16.14
N GLU A 138 5.22 3.39 15.36
CA GLU A 138 5.04 3.33 13.90
C GLU A 138 3.58 3.46 13.47
N ALA A 139 2.65 2.89 14.25
CA ALA A 139 1.22 2.94 13.96
C ALA A 139 0.65 4.34 14.25
N ILE A 140 1.18 5.02 15.28
CA ILE A 140 0.73 6.36 15.69
C ILE A 140 1.16 7.40 14.63
N THR A 141 2.39 7.31 14.13
CA THR A 141 2.91 8.20 13.08
C THR A 141 2.18 8.04 11.75
N THR A 142 1.84 6.80 11.37
CA THR A 142 1.08 6.54 10.15
C THR A 142 -0.37 7.04 10.22
N ARG A 143 -1.03 6.98 11.38
CA ARG A 143 -2.35 7.59 11.59
C ARG A 143 -2.33 9.13 11.51
N LYS A 144 -1.32 9.77 12.10
CA LYS A 144 -1.19 11.24 12.07
C LYS A 144 -1.05 11.77 10.63
N ARG A 145 -0.34 11.04 9.76
CA ARG A 145 -0.25 11.37 8.32
C ARG A 145 -1.57 11.18 7.58
N GLN A 146 -2.38 10.19 7.94
CA GLN A 146 -3.68 9.95 7.29
C GLN A 146 -4.72 11.04 7.58
N ARG A 147 -4.65 11.72 8.73
CA ARG A 147 -5.58 12.81 9.06
C ARG A 147 -5.33 14.09 8.26
N GLY A 148 -4.18 14.23 7.60
CA GLY A 148 -3.83 15.40 6.77
C GLY A 148 -4.08 15.23 5.27
N GLU A 149 -4.41 14.02 4.80
CA GLU A 149 -4.56 13.71 3.37
C GLU A 149 -5.86 12.91 3.12
N GLY A 150 -6.97 13.63 2.95
CA GLY A 150 -8.17 13.13 2.25
C GLY A 150 -9.22 12.42 3.10
N GLU A 151 -10.22 13.19 3.54
CA GLU A 151 -11.60 12.67 3.55
C GLU A 151 -12.05 12.46 2.10
N PRO A 152 -12.60 11.28 1.79
CA PRO A 152 -13.86 11.24 1.07
C PRO A 152 -14.89 10.54 1.95
N ARG A 153 -15.88 11.33 2.33
CA ARG A 153 -17.11 10.94 3.00
C ARG A 153 -17.86 9.95 2.11
N ALA A 154 -17.92 8.68 2.51
CA ALA A 154 -18.80 7.68 1.93
C ALA A 154 -19.51 6.92 3.06
N VAL A 155 -20.71 7.40 3.34
CA VAL A 155 -21.92 6.68 3.78
C VAL A 155 -21.73 5.44 4.66
N GLN A 156 -21.99 5.62 5.96
CA GLN A 156 -22.67 4.63 6.80
C GLN A 156 -23.15 5.33 8.07
N ALA A 157 -24.44 5.64 8.14
CA ALA A 157 -25.12 6.04 9.36
C ALA A 157 -26.45 5.29 9.39
N GLU A 158 -26.48 4.18 10.12
CA GLU A 158 -27.71 3.68 10.73
C GLU A 158 -27.66 3.94 12.23
N ALA A 159 -28.80 4.39 12.74
CA ALA A 159 -29.35 4.24 14.09
C ALA A 159 -28.63 4.90 15.29
N ALA A 160 -29.15 6.06 15.70
CA ALA A 160 -29.61 6.38 17.06
C ALA A 160 -30.24 7.80 17.05
N SER A 161 -31.56 7.95 17.11
CA SER A 161 -32.32 8.13 18.36
C SER A 161 -31.86 9.36 19.17
N SER A 162 -32.52 10.51 18.99
CA SER A 162 -33.25 11.21 20.07
C SER A 162 -33.68 12.64 19.69
N ALA A 163 -34.96 12.92 19.94
CA ALA A 163 -35.58 14.20 20.29
C ALA A 163 -35.69 15.30 19.20
N ASP A 164 -36.91 15.35 18.66
CA ASP A 164 -37.60 16.48 18.03
C ASP A 164 -38.19 17.35 19.16
N GLU A 165 -37.86 18.65 19.22
CA GLU A 165 -38.71 19.73 19.75
C GLU A 165 -38.27 21.10 19.16
N VAL A 166 -39.07 21.55 18.20
CA VAL A 166 -39.55 22.88 17.80
C VAL A 166 -39.04 24.20 18.44
N SER A 167 -38.97 25.22 17.55
CA SER A 167 -39.40 26.64 17.69
C SER A 167 -38.44 27.73 18.20
N ASP A 168 -38.07 28.67 17.31
CA ASP A 168 -38.17 30.15 17.47
C ASP A 168 -37.83 30.81 16.10
N ALA A 169 -38.77 31.41 15.37
CA ALA A 169 -39.32 32.77 15.47
C ALA A 169 -38.46 33.87 14.79
N ASP A 170 -38.99 34.37 13.67
CA ASP A 170 -39.05 35.74 13.14
C ASP A 170 -37.85 36.72 13.20
N ASP A 171 -37.55 37.28 12.02
CA ASP A 171 -37.83 38.68 11.64
C ASP A 171 -36.74 39.48 10.88
N GLU A 172 -37.20 39.96 9.73
CA GLU A 172 -36.97 41.22 9.01
C GLU A 172 -35.62 41.79 8.51
N HIS A 173 -35.78 42.26 7.26
CA HIS A 173 -34.96 43.10 6.39
C HIS A 173 -34.46 44.43 6.98
N GLY A 174 -33.35 44.94 6.42
CA GLY A 174 -33.00 46.36 6.49
C GLY A 174 -31.81 46.75 5.61
N SER A 175 -32.10 47.25 4.41
CA SER A 175 -31.20 47.86 3.43
C SER A 175 -30.75 49.27 3.79
N ALA A 176 -29.55 49.69 3.38
CA ALA A 176 -29.31 51.07 2.90
C ALA A 176 -27.99 51.15 2.12
N ALA A 177 -28.08 51.58 0.86
CA ALA A 177 -26.98 52.08 0.05
C ALA A 177 -26.95 53.62 0.16
N GLU A 178 -25.76 54.22 0.14
CA GLU A 178 -25.40 55.37 -0.70
C GLU A 178 -24.01 55.93 -0.33
N GLN A 179 -23.37 56.57 -1.31
CA GLN A 179 -22.18 57.43 -1.28
C GLN A 179 -20.83 56.76 -1.57
N ALA A 180 -20.33 56.97 -2.81
CA ALA A 180 -19.05 57.69 -3.06
C ALA A 180 -18.61 57.54 -4.53
N GLU A 181 -19.24 58.27 -5.46
CA GLU A 181 -18.79 58.40 -6.86
C GLU A 181 -17.51 59.26 -7.04
N THR A 182 -16.62 59.29 -6.05
CA THR A 182 -15.36 60.08 -6.10
C THR A 182 -14.08 59.26 -5.94
N GLU A 183 -14.17 57.93 -5.80
CA GLU A 183 -13.00 57.06 -5.57
C GLU A 183 -12.46 56.33 -6.81
N LEU A 184 -13.14 56.43 -7.97
CA LEU A 184 -12.87 55.59 -9.14
C LEU A 184 -11.55 55.88 -9.90
N ALA A 185 -10.93 57.05 -9.68
CA ALA A 185 -9.66 57.38 -10.34
C ALA A 185 -8.43 56.96 -9.52
N ASN A 186 -8.48 57.08 -8.18
CA ASN A 186 -7.37 56.72 -7.29
C ASN A 186 -7.26 55.21 -7.05
N THR A 187 -8.37 54.47 -7.11
CA THR A 187 -8.39 53.01 -6.95
C THR A 187 -7.77 52.30 -8.15
N ARG A 188 -7.88 52.88 -9.36
CA ARG A 188 -7.38 52.25 -10.59
C ARG A 188 -5.85 52.21 -10.67
N ASP A 189 -5.19 53.25 -10.15
CA ASP A 189 -3.73 53.32 -10.06
C ASP A 189 -3.20 52.48 -8.89
N GLN A 190 -3.94 52.43 -7.77
CA GLN A 190 -3.62 51.54 -6.64
C GLN A 190 -3.74 50.06 -7.04
N ASP A 191 -4.82 49.69 -7.73
CA ASP A 191 -5.03 48.34 -8.28
C ASP A 191 -3.92 47.92 -9.27
N TYR A 192 -3.39 48.88 -10.02
CA TYR A 192 -2.28 48.63 -10.95
C TYR A 192 -0.98 48.39 -10.18
N ILE A 193 -0.68 49.23 -9.19
CA ILE A 193 0.51 49.09 -8.34
C ILE A 193 0.46 47.79 -7.54
N GLU A 194 -0.70 47.44 -6.98
CA GLU A 194 -0.90 46.17 -6.25
C GLU A 194 -0.73 44.96 -7.17
N ARG A 195 -1.24 45.01 -8.41
CA ARG A 195 -1.00 43.95 -9.40
C ARG A 195 0.47 43.83 -9.80
N VAL A 196 1.18 44.94 -9.96
CA VAL A 196 2.62 44.94 -10.28
C VAL A 196 3.43 44.39 -9.10
N GLN A 197 3.10 44.79 -7.86
CA GLN A 197 3.73 44.25 -6.66
C GLN A 197 3.43 42.76 -6.49
N TRP A 198 2.21 42.32 -6.80
CA TRP A 198 1.82 40.91 -6.76
C TRP A 198 2.60 40.10 -7.80
N LEU A 199 2.73 40.59 -9.03
CA LEU A 199 3.53 39.95 -10.08
C LEU A 199 5.02 39.83 -9.72
N GLY A 200 5.55 40.75 -8.91
CA GLY A 200 6.91 40.68 -8.38
C GLY A 200 7.03 39.86 -7.07
N SER A 201 5.93 39.33 -6.56
CA SER A 201 5.90 38.57 -5.30
C SER A 201 6.06 37.08 -5.54
N SER A 202 6.63 36.37 -4.56
CA SER A 202 6.74 34.90 -4.56
C SER A 202 5.38 34.19 -4.66
N ALA A 203 4.26 34.88 -4.40
CA ALA A 203 2.92 34.32 -4.55
C ALA A 203 2.54 34.15 -6.04
N ALA A 204 2.92 35.10 -6.90
CA ALA A 204 2.73 34.98 -8.34
C ALA A 204 3.58 33.84 -8.92
N ASP A 205 4.83 33.68 -8.46
CA ASP A 205 5.70 32.57 -8.87
C ASP A 205 5.12 31.20 -8.47
N ALA A 206 4.54 31.11 -7.28
CA ALA A 206 3.90 29.87 -6.81
C ALA A 206 2.65 29.52 -7.63
N GLU A 207 1.87 30.52 -8.04
CA GLU A 207 0.71 30.32 -8.91
C GLU A 207 1.13 29.93 -10.34
N LEU A 208 2.19 30.54 -10.87
CA LEU A 208 2.73 30.22 -12.18
C LEU A 208 3.27 28.77 -12.23
N LEU A 209 3.99 28.35 -11.18
CA LEU A 209 4.41 26.95 -11.02
C LEU A 209 3.23 25.97 -10.90
N ARG A 210 2.12 26.40 -10.28
CA ARG A 210 0.89 25.58 -10.23
C ARG A 210 0.29 25.45 -11.63
N PHE A 211 0.20 26.54 -12.38
CA PHE A 211 -0.28 26.54 -13.76
C PHE A 211 0.59 25.69 -14.68
N GLU A 212 1.92 25.77 -14.56
CA GLU A 212 2.85 24.94 -15.33
C GLU A 212 2.65 23.45 -15.02
N ARG A 213 2.52 23.07 -13.75
CA ARG A 213 2.25 21.67 -13.36
C ARG A 213 0.90 21.17 -13.86
N GLU A 214 -0.13 22.01 -13.82
CA GLU A 214 -1.45 21.65 -14.32
C GLU A 214 -1.47 21.53 -15.85
N ALA A 215 -0.76 22.42 -16.56
CA ALA A 215 -0.58 22.34 -18.00
C ALA A 215 0.24 21.10 -18.39
N GLU A 216 1.32 20.79 -17.68
CA GLU A 216 2.10 19.57 -17.86
C GLU A 216 1.23 18.32 -17.64
N ALA A 217 0.42 18.31 -16.58
CA ALA A 217 -0.49 17.20 -16.29
C ALA A 217 -1.57 17.01 -17.38
N LYS A 218 -2.05 18.09 -17.99
CA LYS A 218 -3.01 18.04 -19.12
C LYS A 218 -2.36 17.62 -20.43
N MET A 219 -1.13 18.05 -20.68
CA MET A 219 -0.38 17.74 -21.91
C MET A 219 0.28 16.36 -21.88
N ARG A 220 0.33 15.71 -20.70
CA ARG A 220 0.75 14.32 -20.59
C ARG A 220 -0.31 13.45 -21.30
N PRO A 221 0.02 12.77 -22.43
CA PRO A 221 -0.88 11.76 -22.96
C PRO A 221 -1.15 10.75 -21.83
N LYS A 222 -2.39 10.29 -21.70
CA LYS A 222 -2.80 9.21 -20.76
C LYS A 222 -2.01 7.94 -21.09
N ALA A 223 -0.77 7.91 -20.66
CA ALA A 223 0.12 6.78 -20.72
C ALA A 223 -0.03 6.04 -19.40
N ASP A 224 -0.24 4.74 -19.51
CA ASP A 224 -0.49 3.82 -18.41
C ASP A 224 0.44 4.05 -17.21
N PRO A 225 -0.10 4.07 -15.98
CA PRO A 225 0.70 4.25 -14.76
C PRO A 225 1.65 3.08 -14.45
N ALA A 226 1.78 2.11 -15.36
CA ALA A 226 2.68 0.97 -15.25
C ALA A 226 4.15 1.30 -15.59
N ALA A 227 4.45 2.41 -16.28
CA ALA A 227 5.81 2.71 -16.74
C ALA A 227 6.60 3.72 -15.88
N ALA A 228 5.98 4.36 -14.88
CA ALA A 228 6.62 5.48 -14.15
C ALA A 228 7.44 5.07 -12.90
N ARG A 229 7.69 3.78 -12.68
CA ARG A 229 8.56 3.30 -11.59
C ARG A 229 9.60 2.31 -12.09
N ALA A 230 10.54 2.82 -12.88
CA ALA A 230 11.87 2.24 -13.03
C ALA A 230 12.89 3.38 -13.00
N GLY A 231 14.00 3.14 -12.32
CA GLY A 231 14.97 4.16 -11.93
C GLY A 231 15.61 4.92 -13.09
N SER A 232 16.29 6.01 -12.71
CA SER A 232 17.21 6.82 -13.51
C SER A 232 16.68 7.21 -14.90
N SER A 233 15.92 8.30 -14.97
CA SER A 233 15.48 8.93 -16.23
C SER A 233 16.63 9.52 -17.06
N SER A 234 17.90 9.31 -16.68
CA SER A 234 19.07 9.69 -17.46
C SER A 234 19.53 8.63 -18.46
N LEU A 235 18.98 7.40 -18.43
CA LEU A 235 19.44 6.30 -19.29
C LEU A 235 18.54 5.99 -20.48
N ILE A 236 17.27 6.41 -20.47
CA ILE A 236 16.30 6.02 -21.52
C ILE A 236 16.30 6.98 -22.71
N LEU A 237 16.74 8.23 -22.53
CA LEU A 237 16.73 9.24 -23.60
C LEU A 237 17.93 9.16 -24.57
N SER A 238 18.97 8.38 -24.28
CA SER A 238 20.23 8.41 -25.05
C SER A 238 20.31 7.45 -26.24
N TYR A 239 19.37 6.51 -26.38
CA TYR A 239 19.43 5.45 -27.42
C TYR A 239 18.55 5.71 -28.65
N TRP A 240 17.87 6.86 -28.65
CA TRP A 240 17.22 7.41 -29.83
C TRP A 240 18.18 8.36 -30.54
N LYS A 241 18.73 7.92 -31.66
CA LYS A 241 19.57 8.75 -32.53
C LYS A 241 18.97 8.72 -33.94
N ASP A 242 18.67 9.89 -34.49
CA ASP A 242 18.11 10.06 -35.84
C ASP A 242 16.82 9.24 -36.11
N GLY A 243 15.93 9.17 -35.11
CA GLY A 243 14.64 8.46 -35.22
C GLY A 243 14.77 6.92 -35.28
N LYS A 244 15.97 6.37 -35.08
CA LYS A 244 16.22 4.93 -34.99
C LYS A 244 16.66 4.54 -33.59
N LEU A 245 16.04 3.49 -33.09
CA LEU A 245 16.39 2.88 -31.81
C LEU A 245 17.70 2.10 -31.99
N THR A 246 18.79 2.63 -31.45
CA THR A 246 20.09 1.96 -31.44
C THR A 246 20.39 1.50 -30.02
N ILE A 247 20.00 0.27 -29.70
CA ILE A 247 20.35 -0.36 -28.42
C ILE A 247 21.77 -0.91 -28.57
N PRO A 248 22.75 -0.46 -27.77
CA PRO A 248 24.10 -1.02 -27.81
C PRO A 248 24.10 -2.48 -27.37
N ASP A 249 25.01 -3.27 -27.93
CA ASP A 249 25.17 -4.67 -27.55
C ASP A 249 25.58 -4.84 -26.08
N GLU A 250 25.30 -6.01 -25.51
CA GLU A 250 25.63 -6.35 -24.12
C GLU A 250 27.11 -6.16 -23.78
N GLU A 251 28.00 -6.30 -24.77
CA GLU A 251 29.44 -6.08 -24.60
C GLU A 251 29.77 -4.63 -24.24
N HIS A 252 29.00 -3.66 -24.75
CA HIS A 252 29.18 -2.24 -24.43
C HIS A 252 28.88 -1.97 -22.95
N PHE A 253 27.82 -2.59 -22.43
CA PHE A 253 27.46 -2.49 -21.00
C PHE A 253 28.47 -3.19 -20.10
N LYS A 254 28.97 -4.36 -20.51
CA LYS A 254 30.05 -5.06 -19.79
C LYS A 254 31.31 -4.21 -19.70
N LYS A 255 31.72 -3.57 -20.81
CA LYS A 255 32.87 -2.64 -20.85
C LYS A 255 32.66 -1.44 -19.93
N GLN A 256 31.51 -0.77 -20.01
CA GLN A 256 31.19 0.37 -19.13
C GLN A 256 31.23 -0.01 -17.64
N LEU A 257 30.73 -1.17 -17.27
CA LEU A 257 30.74 -1.64 -15.89
C LEU A 257 32.16 -1.86 -15.37
N VAL A 258 33.01 -2.48 -16.19
CA VAL A 258 34.43 -2.71 -15.88
C VAL A 258 35.19 -1.40 -15.78
N ASP A 259 34.95 -0.46 -16.69
CA ASP A 259 35.60 0.85 -16.68
C ASP A 259 35.15 1.70 -15.50
N GLY A 260 33.87 1.65 -15.12
CA GLY A 260 33.36 2.29 -13.91
C GLY A 260 34.02 1.75 -12.65
N ARG A 261 34.17 0.42 -12.56
CA ARG A 261 34.85 -0.24 -11.44
C ARG A 261 36.35 0.13 -11.39
N LYS A 262 37.00 0.22 -12.56
CA LYS A 262 38.40 0.63 -12.68
C LYS A 262 38.61 2.08 -12.24
N LYS A 263 37.73 3.00 -12.65
CA LYS A 263 37.75 4.41 -12.22
C LYS A 263 37.55 4.54 -10.71
N ALA A 264 36.56 3.88 -10.14
CA ALA A 264 36.32 3.91 -8.70
C ALA A 264 37.52 3.36 -7.89
N LEU A 265 38.19 2.31 -8.38
CA LEU A 265 39.42 1.81 -7.76
C LEU A 265 40.58 2.79 -7.90
N GLN A 266 40.72 3.46 -9.04
CA GLN A 266 41.75 4.46 -9.29
C GLN A 266 41.55 5.72 -8.43
N GLU A 267 40.30 6.16 -8.25
CA GLU A 267 39.91 7.22 -7.30
C GLU A 267 40.23 6.82 -5.86
N ARG A 268 39.93 5.58 -5.47
CA ARG A 268 40.28 5.08 -4.13
C ARG A 268 41.79 5.01 -3.90
N LEU A 269 42.55 4.57 -4.90
CA LEU A 269 44.02 4.52 -4.83
C LEU A 269 44.65 5.91 -4.80
N SER A 270 44.15 6.85 -5.60
CA SER A 270 44.63 8.24 -5.57
C SER A 270 44.26 8.94 -4.25
N ALA A 271 43.07 8.70 -3.69
CA ALA A 271 42.68 9.20 -2.38
C ALA A 271 43.54 8.64 -1.23
N LEU A 272 44.03 7.40 -1.36
CA LEU A 272 44.97 6.81 -0.40
C LEU A 272 46.40 7.35 -0.60
N ARG A 273 46.80 7.62 -1.83
CA ARG A 273 48.12 8.19 -2.17
C ARG A 273 48.26 9.64 -1.72
N ASN A 274 47.17 10.40 -1.68
CA ASN A 274 47.13 11.81 -1.25
C ASN A 274 46.93 11.99 0.27
N LYS A 275 46.95 10.89 1.05
CA LYS A 275 46.82 10.89 2.52
C LYS A 275 48.14 10.68 3.27
N ASN A 276 49.25 10.64 2.53
CA ASN A 276 50.62 10.75 3.03
C ASN A 276 51.21 12.09 2.58
#